data_AF-A0A9X7UWI5-F1
#
_entry.id   AF-A0A9X7UWI5-F1
#
_cell.length_a   1.000
_cell.length_b   1.000
_cell.length_c   1.000
_cell.angle_alpha   90.00
_cell.angle_beta   90.00
_cell.angle_gamma   90.00
#
_symmetry.space_group_name_H-M   'P 1'
#
loop_
_entity.id
_entity.type
_entity.pdbx_description
1 polymer ?
#
loop_
_entity_poly.entity_id
_entity_poly.type
_entity_poly.pdbx_seq_one_letter_code
_entity_poly.pdbx_strand_id
1 'polypeptide(L)'
;MTPLPDFLQPVAGLPAASEEPQAGLAFYYNGPTGPHWLVYDVARDFLSAPRGFAVVQIQPGDCDLIELNSGWEYDELDYLNDGSMLQRGWFRLAPSPWLVDDDDAQAGEHWLLSLPQQRCEFLAVAVQWQETLYHQPSAGAALQHWLAQHSAG
;
A
#
# COMPACT_ATOMS: atom_id res chain seq x y z
N MET A 1 17.64 9.99 12.43
CA MET A 1 16.91 8.96 11.68
C MET A 1 17.78 7.73 11.65
N THR A 2 17.28 6.59 12.13
CA THR A 2 17.90 5.29 11.88
C THR A 2 17.86 5.05 10.37
N PRO A 3 18.96 4.64 9.72
CA PRO A 3 18.91 4.24 8.32
C PRO A 3 17.93 3.08 8.15
N LEU A 4 17.26 3.01 6.98
CA LEU A 4 16.44 1.85 6.65
C LEU A 4 17.35 0.62 6.49
N PRO A 5 16.93 -0.57 6.93
CA PRO A 5 17.67 -1.79 6.64
C PRO A 5 17.67 -2.08 5.14
N ASP A 6 18.71 -2.76 4.65
CA ASP A 6 18.95 -2.96 3.21
C ASP A 6 17.80 -3.70 2.51
N PHE A 7 17.07 -4.54 3.24
CA PHE A 7 15.95 -5.29 2.69
C PHE A 7 14.70 -4.44 2.46
N LEU A 8 14.59 -3.26 3.10
CA LEU A 8 13.42 -2.39 3.04
C LEU A 8 13.73 -1.16 2.17
N GLN A 9 13.35 -1.24 0.90
CA GLN A 9 13.69 -0.23 -0.10
C GLN A 9 12.54 0.76 -0.27
N PRO A 10 12.72 2.08 -0.06
CA PRO A 10 11.66 3.05 -0.25
C PRO A 10 11.29 3.18 -1.73
N VAL A 11 10.00 3.33 -2.00
CA VAL A 11 9.46 3.48 -3.37
C VAL A 11 9.23 4.96 -3.68
N ALA A 12 9.73 5.38 -4.84
CA ALA A 12 9.42 6.69 -5.42
C ALA A 12 8.31 6.58 -6.49
N GLY A 13 7.65 7.71 -6.79
CA GLY A 13 6.66 7.80 -7.88
C GLY A 13 5.22 7.45 -7.48
N LEU A 14 4.99 6.99 -6.25
CA LEU A 14 3.66 6.90 -5.64
C LEU A 14 3.43 8.10 -4.71
N PRO A 15 2.19 8.58 -4.55
CA PRO A 15 1.88 9.62 -3.58
C PRO A 15 2.35 9.24 -2.16
N ALA A 16 2.91 10.22 -1.43
CA ALA A 16 3.39 9.96 -0.08
C ALA A 16 2.22 9.57 0.84
N ALA A 17 2.39 8.52 1.63
CA ALA A 17 1.36 8.06 2.56
C ALA A 17 1.22 9.04 3.73
N SER A 18 -0.01 9.28 4.18
CA SER A 18 -0.26 10.16 5.31
C SER A 18 0.29 9.58 6.62
N GLU A 19 0.89 10.44 7.43
CA GLU A 19 1.37 10.10 8.78
C GLU A 19 0.34 10.45 9.87
N GLU A 20 -0.84 10.95 9.48
CA GLU A 20 -1.87 11.36 10.42
C GLU A 20 -2.53 10.16 11.11
N PRO A 21 -2.81 10.20 12.43
CA PRO A 21 -3.35 9.05 13.16
C PRO A 21 -4.65 8.46 12.62
N GLN A 22 -5.44 9.27 11.92
CA GLN A 22 -6.70 8.88 11.28
C GLN A 22 -6.57 8.51 9.80
N ALA A 23 -5.35 8.48 9.27
CA ALA A 23 -5.08 7.99 7.93
C ALA A 23 -5.48 6.52 7.83
N GLY A 24 -6.07 6.15 6.69
CA GLY A 24 -6.44 4.76 6.46
C GLY A 24 -6.36 4.36 5.00
N LEU A 25 -6.61 3.08 4.78
CA LEU A 25 -6.70 2.48 3.45
C LEU A 25 -8.02 1.73 3.26
N ALA A 26 -8.35 1.48 2.00
CA ALA A 26 -9.40 0.59 1.56
C ALA A 26 -8.93 -0.21 0.37
N PHE A 27 -9.38 -1.46 0.26
CA PHE A 27 -8.94 -2.39 -0.75
C PHE A 27 -10.13 -3.03 -1.45
N TYR A 28 -10.03 -3.18 -2.77
CA TYR A 28 -10.97 -3.93 -3.58
C TYR A 28 -10.24 -5.05 -4.31
N TYR A 29 -10.67 -6.28 -4.02
CA TYR A 29 -10.21 -7.48 -4.67
C TYR A 29 -11.03 -7.76 -5.94
N ASN A 30 -10.35 -7.98 -7.07
CA ASN A 30 -10.99 -8.17 -8.38
C ASN A 30 -10.74 -9.57 -8.96
N GLY A 31 -10.70 -10.58 -8.10
CA GLY A 31 -10.43 -11.97 -8.50
C GLY A 31 -8.94 -12.24 -8.78
N PRO A 32 -8.54 -13.51 -8.95
CA PRO A 32 -7.14 -13.94 -8.85
C PRO A 32 -6.22 -13.46 -9.97
N THR A 33 -6.79 -13.02 -11.10
CA THR A 33 -6.04 -12.56 -12.26
C THR A 33 -6.37 -11.12 -12.65
N GLY A 34 -7.35 -10.51 -11.98
CA GLY A 34 -7.80 -9.15 -12.25
C GLY A 34 -7.02 -8.12 -11.44
N PRO A 35 -6.87 -6.88 -11.95
CA PRO A 35 -6.19 -5.83 -11.18
C PRO A 35 -6.98 -5.50 -9.92
N HIS A 36 -6.29 -5.39 -8.79
CA HIS A 36 -6.87 -4.94 -7.53
C HIS A 36 -6.71 -3.44 -7.37
N TRP A 37 -7.51 -2.87 -6.47
CA TRP A 37 -7.51 -1.43 -6.22
C TRP A 37 -7.27 -1.16 -4.76
N LEU A 38 -6.21 -0.40 -4.47
CA LEU A 38 -5.91 0.10 -3.15
C LEU A 38 -6.12 1.62 -3.14
N VAL A 39 -6.83 2.11 -2.14
CA VAL A 39 -6.99 3.53 -1.88
C VAL A 39 -6.42 3.85 -0.52
N TYR A 40 -5.62 4.91 -0.39
CA TYR A 40 -5.07 5.33 0.90
C TYR A 40 -5.03 6.85 1.06
N ASP A 41 -5.02 7.31 2.31
CA ASP A 41 -4.81 8.71 2.67
C ASP A 41 -3.41 9.20 2.28
N VAL A 42 -3.35 10.28 1.51
CA VAL A 42 -2.11 10.92 1.06
C VAL A 42 -1.66 11.97 2.07
N ALA A 43 -0.35 12.09 2.25
CA ALA A 43 0.26 13.18 3.01
C ALA A 43 -0.16 14.54 2.47
N ARG A 44 -0.30 15.51 3.37
CA ARG A 44 -0.70 16.89 3.02
C ARG A 44 0.50 17.82 3.12
N ASP A 45 0.63 18.69 2.12
CA ASP A 45 1.70 19.71 2.13
C ASP A 45 1.52 20.73 3.27
N PHE A 46 0.28 20.96 3.70
CA PHE A 46 -0.06 21.85 4.82
C PHE A 46 -1.45 21.52 5.40
N LEU A 47 -1.69 21.89 6.66
CA LEU A 47 -2.87 21.46 7.43
C LEU A 47 -4.23 21.90 6.84
N SER A 48 -4.26 23.01 6.10
CA SER A 48 -5.48 23.49 5.44
C SER A 48 -5.74 22.85 4.07
N ALA A 49 -4.79 22.06 3.54
CA ALA A 49 -5.01 21.33 2.31
C ALA A 49 -6.13 20.30 2.53
N PRO A 50 -7.04 20.11 1.54
CA PRO A 50 -8.04 19.06 1.60
C PRO A 50 -7.35 17.70 1.70
N ARG A 51 -7.96 16.75 2.42
CA ARG A 51 -7.52 15.35 2.40
C ARG A 51 -7.62 14.81 0.96
N GLY A 52 -6.55 14.18 0.51
CA GLY A 52 -6.49 13.47 -0.77
C GLY A 52 -6.39 11.96 -0.52
N PHE A 53 -6.97 11.18 -1.42
CA PHE A 53 -6.96 9.72 -1.38
C PHE A 53 -6.40 9.20 -2.70
N ALA A 54 -5.22 8.60 -2.66
CA ALA A 54 -4.58 8.07 -3.86
C ALA A 54 -5.20 6.73 -4.22
N VAL A 55 -5.62 6.59 -5.47
CA VAL A 55 -6.07 5.32 -6.05
C VAL A 55 -4.89 4.66 -6.75
N VAL A 56 -4.61 3.42 -6.39
CA VAL A 56 -3.50 2.62 -6.90
C VAL A 56 -4.04 1.31 -7.46
N GLN A 57 -3.64 1.04 -8.70
CA GLN A 57 -3.81 -0.26 -9.33
C GLN A 57 -2.70 -1.20 -8.87
N ILE A 58 -3.08 -2.41 -8.51
CA ILE A 58 -2.16 -3.51 -8.21
C ILE A 58 -2.41 -4.59 -9.25
N GLN A 59 -1.38 -4.89 -10.04
CA GLN A 59 -1.41 -6.00 -10.98
C GLN A 59 -0.79 -7.23 -10.30
N PRO A 60 -1.60 -8.24 -9.92
CA PRO A 60 -1.07 -9.48 -9.37
C PRO A 60 -0.24 -10.22 -10.43
N GLY A 61 0.74 -11.00 -9.96
CA GLY A 61 1.44 -12.00 -10.77
C GLY A 61 0.66 -13.32 -10.80
N ASP A 62 1.37 -14.42 -11.05
CA ASP A 62 0.79 -15.77 -10.96
C ASP A 62 0.44 -16.16 -9.52
N CYS A 63 1.10 -15.52 -8.55
CA CYS A 63 0.82 -15.66 -7.13
C CYS A 63 0.10 -14.40 -6.63
N ASP A 64 -1.12 -14.57 -6.15
CA ASP A 64 -1.97 -13.51 -5.62
C ASP A 64 -1.99 -13.57 -4.07
N LEU A 65 -0.91 -13.07 -3.46
CA LEU A 65 -0.76 -13.00 -2.01
C LEU A 65 -0.93 -11.57 -1.54
N ILE A 66 -1.90 -11.37 -0.65
CA ILE A 66 -2.26 -10.07 -0.07
C ILE A 66 -2.54 -10.26 1.42
N GLU A 67 -1.97 -9.41 2.24
CA GLU A 67 -2.26 -9.31 3.65
C GLU A 67 -2.66 -7.87 4.03
N LEU A 68 -3.95 -7.70 4.33
CA LEU A 68 -4.49 -6.44 4.81
C LEU A 68 -4.37 -6.39 6.34
N ASN A 69 -3.82 -5.31 6.87
CA ASN A 69 -3.47 -5.15 8.28
C ASN A 69 -2.46 -6.20 8.75
N SER A 70 -1.39 -6.36 7.96
CA SER A 70 -0.29 -7.28 8.28
C SER A 70 0.22 -7.06 9.70
N GLY A 71 0.41 -8.17 10.40
CA GLY A 71 1.02 -8.24 11.73
C GLY A 71 2.48 -8.66 11.71
N TRP A 72 3.07 -8.86 10.52
CA TRP A 72 4.45 -9.35 10.39
C TRP A 72 5.47 -8.33 10.90
N GLU A 73 6.28 -8.76 11.85
CA GLU A 73 7.41 -7.99 12.33
C GLU A 73 8.68 -8.45 11.63
N TYR A 74 9.49 -7.49 11.22
CA TYR A 74 10.77 -7.71 10.57
C TYR A 74 11.88 -7.33 11.55
N ASP A 75 12.86 -8.22 11.66
CA ASP A 75 14.09 -7.91 12.37
C ASP A 75 14.71 -6.62 11.80
N GLU A 76 15.38 -5.85 12.66
CA GLU A 76 16.01 -4.56 12.32
C GLU A 76 15.05 -3.39 12.04
N LEU A 77 13.72 -3.58 12.14
CA LEU A 77 12.75 -2.49 12.15
C LEU A 77 12.26 -2.16 13.55
N ASP A 78 12.00 -0.87 13.76
CA ASP A 78 11.40 -0.35 14.98
C ASP A 78 9.88 -0.37 14.87
N TYR A 79 9.21 -0.87 15.91
CA TYR A 79 7.75 -0.90 16.02
C TYR A 79 7.27 -0.08 17.21
N LEU A 80 6.11 0.54 17.05
CA LEU A 80 5.40 1.22 18.12
C LEU A 80 4.71 0.19 19.04
N ASN A 81 4.28 0.62 20.23
CA ASN A 81 3.58 -0.23 21.20
C ASN A 81 2.25 -0.83 20.68
N ASP A 82 1.72 -0.29 19.57
CA ASP A 82 0.51 -0.79 18.91
C ASP A 82 0.81 -1.75 17.75
N GLY A 83 2.07 -2.14 17.53
CA GLY A 83 2.51 -3.01 16.43
C GLY A 83 2.67 -2.30 15.08
N SER A 84 2.46 -0.98 15.02
CA SER A 84 2.71 -0.21 13.81
C SER A 84 4.22 -0.05 13.60
N MET A 85 4.68 -0.26 12.37
CA MET A 85 6.05 0.06 11.95
C MET A 85 6.34 1.56 12.17
N LEU A 86 7.53 1.94 12.62
CA LEU A 86 7.87 3.36 12.81
C LEU A 86 7.97 4.10 11.47
N GLN A 87 8.48 3.42 10.45
CA GLN A 87 8.61 3.92 9.09
C GLN A 87 7.22 3.99 8.42
N ARG A 88 6.98 5.05 7.63
CA ARG A 88 5.72 5.29 6.91
C ARG A 88 5.99 5.42 5.42
N GLY A 89 5.00 5.02 4.62
CA GLY A 89 5.09 5.11 3.16
C GLY A 89 5.12 3.76 2.46
N TRP A 90 5.57 3.83 1.21
CA TRP A 90 5.67 2.70 0.30
C TRP A 90 7.08 2.12 0.29
N PHE A 91 7.15 0.80 0.38
CA PHE A 91 8.40 0.06 0.40
C PHE A 91 8.33 -1.19 -0.48
N ARG A 92 9.49 -1.65 -0.91
CA ARG A 92 9.73 -2.97 -1.48
C ARG A 92 10.57 -3.80 -0.53
N LEU A 93 10.23 -5.07 -0.37
CA LEU A 93 10.97 -6.02 0.45
C LEU A 93 11.81 -6.93 -0.45
N ALA A 94 13.14 -6.90 -0.27
CA ALA A 94 14.08 -7.69 -1.05
C ALA A 94 15.24 -8.21 -0.18
N PRO A 95 15.41 -9.52 0.02
CA PRO A 95 14.56 -10.59 -0.50
C PRO A 95 13.16 -10.57 0.14
N SER A 96 12.17 -11.09 -0.58
CA SER A 96 10.82 -11.26 -0.03
C SER A 96 10.77 -12.52 0.84
N PRO A 97 10.23 -12.47 2.07
CA PRO A 97 9.98 -13.67 2.87
C PRO A 97 8.89 -14.59 2.30
N TRP A 98 8.08 -14.09 1.37
CA TRP A 98 6.97 -14.83 0.75
C TRP A 98 7.39 -15.57 -0.52
N LEU A 99 8.57 -15.27 -1.05
CA LEU A 99 9.14 -15.94 -2.20
C LEU A 99 10.19 -16.90 -1.67
N VAL A 100 10.00 -18.19 -1.92
CA VAL A 100 10.76 -19.27 -1.25
C VAL A 100 11.79 -19.92 -2.18
N ASP A 101 11.70 -19.73 -3.50
CA ASP A 101 12.59 -20.37 -4.49
C ASP A 101 12.86 -19.48 -5.74
N ASP A 102 13.87 -19.85 -6.54
CA ASP A 102 14.28 -19.13 -7.76
C ASP A 102 13.23 -19.18 -8.93
N ASP A 103 12.17 -19.99 -8.81
CA ASP A 103 11.10 -20.13 -9.82
C ASP A 103 10.01 -19.04 -9.69
N ASP A 104 10.14 -18.15 -8.69
CA ASP A 104 9.18 -17.11 -8.31
C ASP A 104 9.24 -15.83 -9.17
N ALA A 105 9.99 -15.84 -10.27
CA ALA A 105 10.12 -14.68 -11.16
C ALA A 105 8.77 -14.16 -11.72
N GLN A 106 7.72 -14.99 -11.68
CA GLN A 106 6.35 -14.64 -12.10
C GLN A 106 5.43 -14.22 -10.94
N ALA A 107 5.86 -14.37 -9.68
CA ALA A 107 5.10 -13.95 -8.51
C ALA A 107 5.14 -12.41 -8.31
N GLY A 108 6.08 -11.73 -8.95
CA GLY A 108 6.26 -10.29 -8.84
C GLY A 108 7.10 -9.88 -7.64
N GLU A 109 7.03 -8.60 -7.28
CA GLU A 109 7.80 -8.00 -6.20
C GLU A 109 6.95 -7.92 -4.93
N HIS A 110 7.57 -7.95 -3.75
CA HIS A 110 6.87 -7.77 -2.48
C HIS A 110 6.79 -6.28 -2.15
N TRP A 111 5.55 -5.76 -2.12
CA TRP A 111 5.22 -4.39 -1.79
C TRP A 111 4.63 -4.27 -0.39
N LEU A 112 4.98 -3.19 0.29
CA LEU A 112 4.46 -2.83 1.60
C LEU A 112 4.03 -1.36 1.60
N LEU A 113 2.81 -1.10 2.03
CA LEU A 113 2.32 0.22 2.41
C LEU A 113 2.13 0.27 3.92
N SER A 114 2.88 1.15 4.60
CA SER A 114 2.69 1.44 6.02
C SER A 114 2.04 2.81 6.24
N LEU A 115 0.86 2.78 6.84
CA LEU A 115 0.15 3.92 7.42
C LEU A 115 0.17 3.80 8.96
N PRO A 116 -0.19 4.86 9.70
CA PRO A 116 -0.51 4.74 11.12
C PRO A 116 -1.57 3.65 11.34
N GLN A 117 -1.29 2.68 12.22
CA GLN A 117 -2.20 1.59 12.62
C GLN A 117 -2.65 0.63 11.51
N GLN A 118 -2.24 0.82 10.26
CA GLN A 118 -2.58 -0.05 9.14
C GLN A 118 -1.36 -0.34 8.28
N ARG A 119 -1.16 -1.61 7.95
CA ARG A 119 -0.12 -2.07 7.03
C ARG A 119 -0.72 -3.01 6.00
N CYS A 120 -0.40 -2.78 4.74
CA CYS A 120 -0.81 -3.64 3.63
C CYS A 120 0.45 -4.20 2.99
N GLU A 121 0.52 -5.52 2.85
CA GLU A 121 1.62 -6.22 2.20
C GLU A 121 1.03 -7.08 1.07
N PHE A 122 1.67 -7.10 -0.09
CA PHE A 122 1.17 -7.87 -1.24
C PHE A 122 2.28 -8.17 -2.26
N LEU A 123 2.10 -9.25 -3.03
CA LEU A 123 2.90 -9.51 -4.22
C LEU A 123 2.26 -8.85 -5.45
N ALA A 124 3.08 -8.19 -6.28
CA ALA A 124 2.61 -7.61 -7.52
C ALA A 124 3.72 -7.47 -8.56
N VAL A 125 3.37 -7.70 -9.83
CA VAL A 125 4.27 -7.45 -10.97
C VAL A 125 4.28 -5.97 -11.37
N ALA A 126 3.23 -5.22 -11.01
CA ALA A 126 3.19 -3.78 -11.19
C ALA A 126 2.26 -3.10 -10.17
N VAL A 127 2.67 -1.90 -9.73
CA VAL A 127 1.87 -1.01 -8.88
C VAL A 127 1.85 0.36 -9.53
N GLN A 128 0.67 0.88 -9.82
CA GLN A 128 0.51 2.11 -10.60
C GLN A 128 -0.49 3.06 -9.95
N TRP A 129 -0.02 4.27 -9.64
CA TRP A 129 -0.90 5.37 -9.26
C TRP A 129 -1.78 5.78 -10.44
N GLN A 130 -3.09 5.89 -10.21
CA GLN A 130 -4.05 6.34 -11.21
C GLN A 130 -4.38 7.83 -11.04
N GLU A 131 -4.91 8.18 -9.88
CA GLU A 131 -5.34 9.54 -9.57
C GLU A 131 -5.42 9.77 -8.05
N THR A 132 -5.60 11.03 -7.66
CA THR A 132 -5.88 11.41 -6.28
C THR A 132 -7.27 12.00 -6.20
N LEU A 133 -8.14 11.36 -5.43
CA LEU A 133 -9.50 11.81 -5.18
C LEU A 133 -9.54 12.76 -3.99
N TYR A 134 -10.32 13.82 -4.10
CA TYR A 134 -10.54 14.80 -3.04
C TYR A 134 -12.01 14.82 -2.62
N HIS A 135 -12.28 15.50 -1.49
CA HIS A 135 -13.64 15.70 -0.98
C HIS A 135 -14.38 14.41 -0.60
N GLN A 136 -13.65 13.33 -0.37
CA GLN A 136 -14.18 12.08 0.17
C GLN A 136 -13.98 12.05 1.69
N PRO A 137 -14.90 11.44 2.46
CA PRO A 137 -14.78 11.37 3.91
C PRO A 137 -13.76 10.32 4.40
N SER A 138 -13.41 9.33 3.57
CA SER A 138 -12.49 8.24 3.90
C SER A 138 -11.97 7.54 2.64
N ALA A 139 -10.91 6.73 2.81
CA ALA A 139 -10.39 5.87 1.74
C ALA A 139 -11.45 4.90 1.20
N GLY A 140 -12.33 4.37 2.06
CA GLY A 140 -13.45 3.50 1.65
C GLY A 140 -14.48 4.23 0.78
N ALA A 141 -14.85 5.45 1.15
CA ALA A 141 -15.76 6.26 0.34
C ALA A 141 -15.12 6.67 -1.00
N ALA A 142 -13.83 6.99 -0.99
CA ALA A 142 -13.07 7.26 -2.21
C ALA A 142 -13.00 6.04 -3.13
N LEU A 143 -12.76 4.84 -2.60
CA LEU A 143 -12.78 3.59 -3.37
C LEU A 143 -14.17 3.32 -3.98
N GLN A 144 -15.25 3.47 -3.20
CA GLN A 144 -16.61 3.31 -3.70
C GLN A 144 -16.94 4.32 -4.82
N HIS A 145 -16.52 5.57 -4.65
CA HIS A 145 -16.67 6.62 -5.65
C HIS A 145 -15.93 6.27 -6.94
N TRP A 146 -14.67 5.85 -6.83
CA TRP A 146 -13.83 5.46 -7.95
C TRP A 146 -14.42 4.27 -8.71
N LEU A 147 -14.80 3.21 -7.99
CA LEU A 147 -15.41 2.02 -8.58
C LEU A 147 -16.68 2.38 -9.33
N ALA A 148 -17.58 3.20 -8.75
CA ALA A 148 -18.82 3.60 -9.40
C ALA A 148 -18.61 4.36 -10.73
N GLN A 149 -17.49 5.06 -10.89
CA GLN A 149 -17.12 5.74 -12.13
C GLN A 149 -16.55 4.80 -13.19
N HIS A 150 -15.93 3.69 -12.77
CA HIS A 150 -15.15 2.80 -13.64
C HIS A 150 -15.78 1.41 -13.84
N SER A 151 -16.84 1.07 -13.10
CA SER A 151 -17.57 -0.20 -13.21
C SER A 151 -18.74 -0.15 -14.22
N ALA A 152 -18.88 0.94 -14.99
CA ALA A 152 -19.95 1.14 -15.98
C ALA A 152 -19.53 0.83 -17.43
N GLY A 153 -18.46 0.06 -17.63
CA GLY A 153 -17.94 -0.36 -18.94
C GLY A 153 -18.26 -1.81 -19.27
#